data_AF-A0A382XLM5-F1
#
_entry.id   AF-A0A382XLM5-F1
#
_cell.length_a   1.000
_cell.length_b   1.000
_cell.length_c   1.000
_cell.angle_alpha   90.00
_cell.angle_beta   90.00
_cell.angle_gamma   90.00
#
_symmetry.space_group_name_H-M   'P 1'
#
loop_
_entity.id
_entity.type
_entity.pdbx_description
1 polymer ?
#
loop_
_entity_poly.entity_id
_entity_poly.type
_entity_poly.pdbx_seq_one_letter_code
_entity_poly.pdbx_strand_id
1 'polypeptide(L)'
;MAFAIVRILAVAVVFLFTPVLASDLLPRPLTLQKEINFWKRIFVEVPSTQALVHDSRHLEVVYDVVQIPPGTSPSKRRRLAEKARAKYRKLLNQLAEGLSATRDKEQQRVLALWPADVSTDELQQAARRIRFQQGLADRFNDGMVRSGAWRPHIVASLQASGVPTELVALPHVESSFNPNARSHVGASGLWQFTRSTGQRYMQIEHVVDE
;
A
#
# COMPACT_ATOMS: atom_id res chain seq x y z
N MET A 1 -4.91 -24.25 -78.34
CA MET A 1 -5.07 -22.87 -77.83
C MET A 1 -5.99 -22.93 -76.61
N ALA A 2 -5.73 -22.13 -75.58
CA ALA A 2 -6.38 -22.04 -74.26
C ALA A 2 -5.76 -22.90 -73.14
N PHE A 3 -4.92 -22.27 -72.32
CA PHE A 3 -4.71 -22.64 -70.91
C PHE A 3 -5.16 -21.45 -70.05
N ALA A 4 -6.08 -21.72 -69.13
CA ALA A 4 -6.63 -20.76 -68.19
C ALA A 4 -5.63 -20.45 -67.06
N ILE A 5 -5.46 -19.16 -66.74
CA ILE A 5 -4.68 -18.69 -65.59
C ILE A 5 -5.64 -18.51 -64.42
N VAL A 6 -5.53 -19.36 -63.40
CA VAL A 6 -6.18 -19.14 -62.10
C VAL A 6 -5.25 -18.28 -61.25
N ARG A 7 -5.65 -17.05 -60.93
CA ARG A 7 -4.97 -16.18 -59.95
C ARG A 7 -5.49 -16.53 -58.56
N ILE A 8 -4.63 -17.09 -57.72
CA ILE A 8 -4.91 -17.23 -56.28
C ILE A 8 -4.47 -15.94 -55.60
N LEU A 9 -5.44 -15.14 -55.13
CA LEU A 9 -5.20 -14.04 -54.21
C LEU A 9 -4.92 -14.61 -52.81
N ALA A 10 -3.70 -14.47 -52.33
CA ALA A 10 -3.38 -14.70 -50.92
C ALA A 10 -3.78 -13.46 -50.13
N VAL A 11 -4.86 -13.55 -49.35
CA VAL A 11 -5.21 -12.54 -48.34
C VAL A 11 -4.35 -12.82 -47.11
N ALA A 12 -3.27 -12.04 -46.94
CA ALA A 12 -2.51 -12.02 -45.70
C ALA A 12 -3.31 -11.23 -44.65
N VAL A 13 -3.97 -11.94 -43.74
CA VAL A 13 -4.57 -11.33 -42.55
C VAL A 13 -3.44 -11.05 -41.57
N VAL A 14 -2.93 -9.82 -41.59
CA VAL A 14 -2.00 -9.32 -40.58
C VAL A 14 -2.83 -8.99 -39.33
N PHE A 15 -2.84 -9.89 -38.36
CA PHE A 15 -3.28 -9.55 -37.00
C PHE A 15 -2.25 -8.60 -36.38
N LEU A 16 -2.51 -7.30 -36.48
CA LEU A 16 -1.81 -6.29 -35.68
C LEU A 16 -2.24 -6.46 -34.22
N PHE A 17 -1.55 -7.32 -33.48
CA PHE A 17 -1.56 -7.26 -32.02
C PHE A 17 -0.82 -5.99 -31.62
N THR A 18 -1.56 -4.91 -31.36
CA THR A 18 -1.00 -3.76 -30.65
C THR A 18 -0.68 -4.22 -29.23
N PRO A 19 0.58 -4.27 -28.79
CA PRO A 19 0.88 -4.47 -27.39
C PRO A 19 0.34 -3.25 -26.65
N VAL A 20 -0.77 -3.41 -25.92
CA VAL A 20 -1.18 -2.42 -24.92
C VAL A 20 -0.05 -2.39 -23.90
N LEU A 21 0.73 -1.31 -23.88
CA LEU A 21 1.76 -1.12 -22.88
C LEU A 21 1.07 -1.00 -21.51
N ALA A 22 1.43 -1.87 -20.59
CA ALA A 22 0.76 -2.05 -19.29
C ALA A 22 0.73 -0.80 -18.39
N SER A 23 1.48 0.27 -18.72
CA SER A 23 1.37 1.57 -18.06
C SER A 23 -0.03 2.17 -18.13
N ASP A 24 -0.79 1.84 -19.18
CA ASP A 24 -2.17 2.33 -19.36
C ASP A 24 -3.16 1.57 -18.48
N LEU A 25 -2.83 0.35 -18.04
CA LEU A 25 -3.74 -0.53 -17.28
C LEU A 25 -3.74 -0.23 -15.78
N LEU A 26 -2.64 0.32 -15.25
CA LEU A 26 -2.53 0.75 -13.85
C LEU A 26 -2.01 2.21 -13.78
N PRO A 27 -2.86 3.20 -14.08
CA PRO A 27 -2.47 4.59 -14.11
C PRO A 27 -1.96 5.06 -12.73
N ARG A 28 -0.96 5.93 -12.74
CA ARG A 28 -0.41 6.58 -11.54
C ARG A 28 -0.76 8.06 -11.56
N PRO A 29 -1.99 8.44 -11.20
CA PRO A 29 -2.40 9.83 -11.27
C PRO A 29 -1.58 10.68 -10.29
N LEU A 30 -1.19 11.88 -10.72
CA LEU A 30 -0.40 12.81 -9.91
C LEU A 30 -1.12 13.20 -8.61
N THR A 31 -2.46 13.13 -8.60
CA THR A 31 -3.28 13.38 -7.42
C THR A 31 -3.03 12.40 -6.28
N LEU A 32 -2.57 11.18 -6.57
CA LEU A 32 -2.25 10.15 -5.56
C LEU A 32 -0.76 10.12 -5.20
N GLN A 33 0.06 11.00 -5.75
CA GLN A 33 1.51 10.92 -5.59
C GLN A 33 1.93 11.07 -4.12
N LYS A 34 1.20 11.88 -3.34
CA LYS A 34 1.47 12.07 -1.91
C LYS A 34 1.20 10.81 -1.11
N GLU A 35 0.09 10.14 -1.40
CA GLU A 35 -0.33 8.90 -0.77
C GLU A 35 0.61 7.75 -1.14
N ILE A 36 0.99 7.66 -2.41
CA ILE A 36 1.99 6.71 -2.90
C ILE A 36 3.32 6.92 -2.16
N ASN A 37 3.78 8.17 -2.04
CA ASN A 37 5.01 8.49 -1.33
C ASN A 37 4.94 8.08 0.14
N PHE A 38 3.84 8.39 0.83
CA PHE A 38 3.65 7.98 2.22
C PHE A 38 3.72 6.46 2.40
N TRP A 39 2.98 5.71 1.58
CA TRP A 39 2.97 4.25 1.69
C TRP A 39 4.31 3.63 1.29
N LYS A 40 5.00 4.16 0.28
CA LYS A 40 6.37 3.75 -0.03
C LYS A 40 7.29 3.90 1.18
N ARG A 41 7.21 5.03 1.91
CA ARG A 41 7.99 5.22 3.14
C ARG A 41 7.67 4.14 4.16
N ILE A 42 6.38 3.86 4.41
CA ILE A 42 5.97 2.81 5.36
C ILE A 42 6.51 1.42 4.97
N PHE A 43 6.42 1.07 3.68
CA PHE A 43 6.81 -0.26 3.20
C PHE A 43 8.31 -0.44 2.95
N VAL A 44 9.08 0.64 2.74
CA VAL A 44 10.47 0.51 2.27
C VAL A 44 11.47 1.20 3.20
N GLU A 45 11.06 2.25 3.90
CA GLU A 45 11.99 3.10 4.66
C GLU A 45 11.80 2.98 6.17
N VAL A 46 10.56 2.92 6.65
CA VAL A 46 10.26 2.91 8.08
C VAL A 46 10.33 1.48 8.61
N PRO A 47 11.30 1.16 9.50
CA PRO A 47 11.42 -0.17 10.07
C PRO A 47 10.28 -0.46 11.05
N SER A 48 10.06 -1.74 11.34
CA SER A 48 9.05 -2.17 12.31
C SER A 48 9.33 -1.70 13.74
N THR A 49 10.56 -1.26 14.02
CA THR A 49 10.95 -0.62 15.28
C THR A 49 10.56 0.86 15.35
N GLN A 50 9.86 1.39 14.35
CA GLN A 50 9.38 2.77 14.32
C GLN A 50 7.91 2.84 13.91
N ALA A 51 7.27 3.94 14.28
CA ALA A 51 5.96 4.30 13.81
C ALA A 51 5.84 5.79 13.52
N LEU A 52 5.12 6.13 12.46
CA LEU A 52 4.78 7.50 12.13
C LEU A 52 3.49 7.91 12.84
N VAL A 53 3.49 9.10 13.41
CA VAL A 53 2.27 9.78 13.87
C VAL A 53 1.91 10.79 12.80
N HIS A 54 0.74 10.66 12.18
CA HIS A 54 0.39 11.46 11.00
C HIS A 54 -1.11 11.77 10.92
N ASP A 55 -1.49 12.71 10.05
CA ASP A 55 -2.90 12.96 9.70
C ASP A 55 -3.39 11.92 8.67
N SER A 56 -4.61 11.39 8.81
CA SER A 56 -5.14 10.37 7.89
C SER A 56 -5.64 10.90 6.54
N ARG A 57 -5.85 12.21 6.41
CA ARG A 57 -6.30 12.88 5.18
C ARG A 57 -5.13 13.53 4.46
N HIS A 58 -4.22 14.16 5.20
CA HIS A 58 -3.00 14.76 4.69
C HIS A 58 -1.81 13.90 5.08
N LEU A 59 -1.57 12.81 4.34
CA LEU A 59 -0.54 11.82 4.69
C LEU A 59 0.89 12.38 4.70
N GLU A 60 1.12 13.50 4.03
CA GLU A 60 2.38 14.25 4.09
C GLU A 60 2.63 14.91 5.45
N VAL A 61 1.58 15.16 6.23
CA VAL A 61 1.66 15.76 7.57
C VAL A 61 2.02 14.66 8.58
N VAL A 62 3.32 14.46 8.75
CA VAL A 62 3.91 13.55 9.74
C VAL A 62 4.38 14.33 10.96
N TYR A 63 3.64 14.20 12.06
CA TYR A 63 3.89 14.89 13.30
C TYR A 63 5.13 14.39 14.04
N ASP A 64 5.38 13.08 14.01
CA ASP A 64 6.43 12.43 14.80
C ASP A 64 6.86 11.08 14.24
N VAL A 65 8.05 10.64 14.67
CA VAL A 65 8.56 9.29 14.50
C VAL A 65 8.79 8.70 15.89
N VAL A 66 7.92 7.77 16.28
CA VAL A 66 7.96 7.13 17.59
C VAL A 66 8.75 5.82 17.51
N GLN A 67 9.74 5.67 18.38
CA GLN A 67 10.51 4.44 18.51
C GLN A 67 9.69 3.36 19.24
N ILE A 68 9.71 2.15 18.71
CA ILE A 68 9.10 0.93 19.23
C ILE A 68 10.24 -0.07 19.45
N PRO A 69 10.80 -0.14 20.67
CA PRO A 69 11.88 -1.08 20.96
C PRO A 69 11.49 -2.52 20.60
N PRO A 70 12.43 -3.33 20.09
CA PRO A 70 12.22 -4.76 19.88
C PRO A 70 11.66 -5.43 21.15
N GLY A 71 10.75 -6.39 20.97
CA GLY A 71 10.11 -7.08 22.10
C GLY A 71 9.06 -6.27 22.87
N THR A 72 8.72 -5.04 22.45
CA THR A 72 7.64 -4.27 23.09
C THR A 72 6.32 -5.04 23.00
N SER A 73 5.67 -5.27 24.15
CA SER A 73 4.40 -5.99 24.26
C SER A 73 3.22 -5.25 23.59
N PRO A 74 2.16 -5.95 23.16
CA PRO A 74 1.00 -5.32 22.53
C PRO A 74 0.36 -4.20 23.37
N SER A 75 0.24 -4.40 24.69
CA SER A 75 -0.31 -3.39 25.61
C SER A 75 0.57 -2.14 25.71
N LYS A 76 1.90 -2.31 25.75
CA LYS A 76 2.86 -1.19 25.75
C LYS A 76 2.86 -0.45 24.43
N ARG A 77 2.76 -1.15 23.29
CA ARG A 77 2.60 -0.51 21.96
C ARG A 77 1.33 0.32 21.89
N ARG A 78 0.20 -0.22 22.36
CA ARG A 78 -1.06 0.54 22.45
C ARG A 78 -0.89 1.80 23.29
N ARG A 79 -0.24 1.71 24.45
CA ARG A 79 0.03 2.87 25.31
C ARG A 79 0.92 3.93 24.63
N LEU A 80 1.94 3.51 23.88
CA LEU A 80 2.78 4.43 23.08
C LEU A 80 1.95 5.16 22.04
N ALA A 81 1.10 4.43 21.30
CA ALA A 81 0.22 5.01 20.29
C ALA A 81 -0.77 6.02 20.89
N GLU A 82 -1.45 5.66 21.99
CA GLU A 82 -2.38 6.56 22.66
C GLU A 82 -1.70 7.81 23.22
N LYS A 83 -0.51 7.65 23.84
CA LYS A 83 0.28 8.79 24.34
C LYS A 83 0.64 9.75 23.19
N ALA A 84 1.10 9.20 22.07
CA ALA A 84 1.47 10.00 20.90
C ALA A 84 0.26 10.73 20.29
N ARG A 85 -0.86 10.03 20.10
CA ARG A 85 -2.11 10.63 19.60
C ARG A 85 -2.62 11.73 20.52
N ALA A 86 -2.62 11.50 21.83
CA ALA A 86 -3.06 12.47 22.83
C ALA A 86 -2.19 13.74 22.82
N LYS A 87 -0.85 13.58 22.70
CA LYS A 87 0.09 14.70 22.58
C LYS A 87 -0.27 15.61 21.41
N TYR A 88 -0.35 15.06 20.20
CA TYR A 88 -0.60 15.87 19.00
C TYR A 88 -2.04 16.37 18.90
N ARG A 89 -3.02 15.64 19.45
CA ARG A 89 -4.38 16.14 19.58
C ARG A 89 -4.44 17.41 20.42
N LYS A 90 -3.75 17.40 21.57
CA LYS A 90 -3.66 18.58 22.44
C LYS A 90 -2.99 19.74 21.71
N LEU A 91 -1.85 19.51 21.06
CA LEU A 91 -1.14 20.54 20.30
C LEU A 91 -1.99 21.15 19.18
N LEU A 92 -2.68 20.32 18.39
CA LEU A 92 -3.53 20.79 17.30
C LEU A 92 -4.74 21.60 17.81
N ASN A 93 -5.38 21.16 18.89
CA ASN A 93 -6.46 21.93 19.53
C ASN A 93 -5.96 23.29 20.05
N GLN A 94 -4.78 23.32 20.69
CA GLN A 94 -4.18 24.57 21.15
C GLN A 94 -3.83 25.52 20.00
N LEU A 95 -3.36 24.98 18.86
CA LEU A 95 -3.11 25.76 17.66
C LEU A 95 -4.41 26.29 17.04
N ALA A 96 -5.50 25.52 17.09
CA ALA A 96 -6.82 25.91 16.59
C ALA A 96 -7.52 26.96 17.48
N GLU A 97 -7.33 26.89 18.80
CA GLU A 97 -7.93 27.82 19.77
C GLU A 97 -7.30 29.22 19.77
N GLY A 98 -6.17 29.40 19.08
CA GLY A 98 -5.57 30.72 18.88
C GLY A 98 -5.25 31.44 20.20
N LEU A 99 -4.46 30.83 21.08
CA LEU A 99 -3.96 31.53 22.28
C LEU A 99 -2.81 32.48 21.90
N SER A 100 -3.10 33.78 21.98
CA SER A 100 -2.22 34.95 21.73
C SER A 100 -1.02 35.08 22.69
N ALA A 101 -0.32 34.02 23.04
CA ALA A 101 0.95 34.09 23.77
C ALA A 101 1.97 33.15 23.13
N THR A 102 3.14 33.71 22.78
CA THR A 102 4.36 33.04 22.28
C THR A 102 4.25 31.52 22.06
N ARG A 103 4.16 31.11 20.79
CA ARG A 103 4.21 29.69 20.43
C ARG A 103 5.55 29.09 20.84
N ASP A 104 5.51 27.93 21.50
CA ASP A 104 6.72 27.17 21.76
C ASP A 104 7.30 26.59 20.45
N LYS A 105 8.54 26.09 20.52
CA LYS A 105 9.24 25.53 19.34
C LYS A 105 8.50 24.34 18.73
N GLU A 106 7.80 23.54 19.55
CA GLU A 106 7.08 22.35 19.08
C GLU A 106 5.80 22.74 18.33
N GLN A 107 5.05 23.71 18.85
CA GLN A 107 3.89 24.31 18.19
C GLN A 107 4.26 24.94 16.85
N GLN A 108 5.37 25.69 16.79
CA GLN A 108 5.87 26.28 15.54
C GLN A 108 6.23 25.19 14.52
N ARG A 109 6.95 24.14 14.95
CA ARG A 109 7.30 23.00 14.10
C ARG A 109 6.05 22.30 13.56
N VAL A 110 5.06 22.02 14.40
CA VAL A 110 3.82 21.33 13.99
C VAL A 110 3.01 22.18 13.03
N LEU A 111 2.89 23.49 13.29
CA LEU A 111 2.19 24.40 12.38
C LEU A 111 2.89 24.49 11.01
N ALA A 112 4.23 24.47 10.98
CA ALA A 112 5.01 24.49 9.74
C ALA A 112 4.87 23.21 8.88
N LEU A 113 4.26 22.13 9.40
CA LEU A 113 3.93 20.95 8.59
C LEU A 113 2.72 21.19 7.67
N TRP A 114 1.94 22.23 7.95
CA TRP A 114 0.74 22.58 7.21
C TRP A 114 1.00 23.69 6.20
N PRO A 115 0.15 23.84 5.17
CA PRO A 115 0.12 25.03 4.34
C PRO A 115 0.01 26.31 5.18
N ALA A 116 0.63 27.39 4.71
CA ALA A 116 0.68 28.66 5.46
C ALA A 116 -0.71 29.28 5.73
N ASP A 117 -1.70 28.91 4.93
CA ASP A 117 -3.09 29.34 4.97
C ASP A 117 -4.04 28.34 5.67
N VAL A 118 -3.50 27.35 6.39
CA VAL A 118 -4.32 26.37 7.13
C VAL A 118 -5.26 27.06 8.11
N SER A 119 -6.55 26.71 8.06
CA SER A 119 -7.56 27.27 8.93
C SER A 119 -7.55 26.64 10.33
N THR A 120 -8.07 27.36 11.32
CA THR A 120 -8.26 26.83 12.68
C THR A 120 -9.23 25.64 12.71
N ASP A 121 -10.28 25.68 11.87
CA ASP A 121 -11.20 24.55 11.70
C ASP A 121 -10.48 23.30 11.17
N GLU A 122 -9.60 23.45 10.18
CA GLU A 122 -8.85 22.33 9.63
C GLU A 122 -7.91 21.71 10.68
N LEU A 123 -7.24 22.54 11.50
CA LEU A 123 -6.43 22.07 12.62
C LEU A 123 -7.28 21.34 13.69
N GLN A 124 -8.49 21.82 13.97
CA GLN A 124 -9.43 21.16 14.88
C GLN A 124 -9.91 19.82 14.33
N GLN A 125 -10.15 19.71 13.02
CA GLN A 125 -10.47 18.44 12.37
C GLN A 125 -9.27 17.49 12.39
N ALA A 126 -8.06 17.98 12.11
CA ALA A 126 -6.84 17.19 12.13
C ALA A 126 -6.59 16.52 13.48
N ALA A 127 -6.93 17.19 14.59
CA ALA A 127 -6.85 16.64 15.94
C ALA A 127 -7.67 15.35 16.14
N ARG A 128 -8.69 15.11 15.30
CA ARG A 128 -9.55 13.91 15.29
C ARG A 128 -9.06 12.83 14.33
N ARG A 129 -8.17 13.17 13.40
CA ARG A 129 -7.71 12.30 12.29
C ARG A 129 -6.30 11.74 12.48
N ILE A 130 -5.74 11.87 13.69
CA ILE A 130 -4.38 11.40 14.00
C ILE A 130 -4.32 9.88 13.99
N ARG A 131 -3.38 9.34 13.22
CA ARG A 131 -3.06 7.92 13.12
C ARG A 131 -1.67 7.63 13.65
N PHE A 132 -1.49 6.37 14.04
CA PHE A 132 -0.20 5.82 14.48
C PHE A 132 0.06 4.61 13.60
N GLN A 133 1.00 4.74 12.66
CA GLN A 133 1.28 3.76 11.62
C GLN A 133 2.66 3.16 11.84
N GLN A 134 2.71 1.89 12.22
CA GLN A 134 3.97 1.16 12.36
C GLN A 134 4.60 0.91 10.98
N GLY A 135 5.92 0.99 10.91
CA GLY A 135 6.69 0.68 9.72
C GLY A 135 6.63 -0.80 9.34
N LEU A 136 6.78 -1.07 8.06
CA LEU A 136 6.74 -2.40 7.46
C LEU A 136 8.01 -2.77 6.69
N ALA A 137 9.04 -1.91 6.69
CA ALA A 137 10.24 -2.10 5.87
C ALA A 137 10.91 -3.47 6.05
N ASP A 138 11.10 -3.92 7.29
CA ASP A 138 11.70 -5.23 7.57
C ASP A 138 10.86 -6.37 6.97
N ARG A 139 9.55 -6.33 7.19
CA ARG A 139 8.60 -7.35 6.70
C ARG A 139 8.49 -7.35 5.18
N PHE A 140 8.51 -6.17 4.57
CA PHE A 140 8.49 -6.00 3.13
C PHE A 140 9.76 -6.58 2.52
N ASN A 141 10.93 -6.30 3.11
CA ASN A 141 12.20 -6.87 2.68
C ASN A 141 12.22 -8.40 2.78
N ASP A 142 11.74 -8.97 3.89
CA ASP A 142 11.59 -10.42 4.03
C ASP A 142 10.63 -11.00 2.96
N GLY A 143 9.56 -10.27 2.65
CA GLY A 143 8.62 -10.61 1.58
C GLY A 143 9.27 -10.57 0.20
N MET A 144 10.14 -9.59 -0.06
CA MET A 144 10.88 -9.47 -1.30
C MET A 144 11.80 -10.68 -1.51
N VAL A 145 12.51 -11.11 -0.47
CA VAL A 145 13.35 -12.32 -0.52
C VAL A 145 12.48 -13.56 -0.79
N ARG A 146 11.38 -13.75 -0.05
CA ARG A 146 10.46 -14.88 -0.29
C ARG A 146 9.85 -14.87 -1.68
N SER A 147 9.58 -13.69 -2.24
CA SER A 147 8.95 -13.55 -3.54
C SER A 147 9.75 -14.18 -4.67
N GLY A 148 11.08 -14.27 -4.54
CA GLY A 148 11.95 -14.88 -5.55
C GLY A 148 11.55 -16.30 -5.95
N ALA A 149 11.00 -17.09 -5.02
CA ALA A 149 10.54 -18.45 -5.28
C ALA A 149 9.23 -18.53 -6.09
N TRP A 150 8.39 -17.48 -6.05
CA TRP A 150 7.01 -17.54 -6.56
C TRP A 150 6.78 -16.65 -7.78
N ARG A 151 7.52 -15.54 -7.89
CA ARG A 151 7.33 -14.53 -8.92
C ARG A 151 7.38 -15.09 -10.36
N PRO A 152 8.33 -15.98 -10.74
CA PRO A 152 8.34 -16.53 -12.10
C PRO A 152 7.05 -17.27 -12.45
N HIS A 153 6.56 -18.10 -11.52
CA HIS A 153 5.32 -18.86 -11.70
C HIS A 153 4.10 -17.94 -11.79
N ILE A 154 3.96 -16.98 -10.85
CA ILE A 154 2.84 -16.04 -10.84
C ILE A 154 2.83 -15.21 -12.13
N VAL A 155 3.97 -14.70 -12.59
CA VAL A 155 4.04 -13.92 -13.83
C VAL A 155 3.64 -14.76 -15.03
N ALA A 156 4.12 -16.00 -15.13
CA ALA A 156 3.75 -16.91 -16.21
C ALA A 156 2.24 -17.18 -16.23
N SER A 157 1.62 -17.43 -15.07
CA SER A 157 0.17 -17.61 -14.95
C SER A 157 -0.60 -16.35 -15.34
N LEU A 158 -0.19 -15.17 -14.86
CA LEU A 158 -0.83 -13.90 -15.20
C LEU A 158 -0.77 -13.62 -16.72
N GLN A 159 0.38 -13.89 -17.35
CA GLN A 159 0.55 -13.77 -18.80
C GLN A 159 -0.35 -14.75 -19.56
N ALA A 160 -0.38 -16.02 -19.15
CA ALA A 160 -1.22 -17.05 -19.77
C ALA A 160 -2.72 -16.72 -19.64
N SER A 161 -3.13 -16.08 -18.56
CA SER A 161 -4.50 -15.60 -18.34
C SER A 161 -4.79 -14.23 -18.98
N GLY A 162 -3.83 -13.61 -19.66
CA GLY A 162 -4.02 -12.30 -20.31
C GLY A 162 -4.27 -11.15 -19.34
N VAL A 163 -3.83 -11.26 -18.08
CA VAL A 163 -3.99 -10.22 -17.05
C VAL A 163 -2.67 -9.48 -16.79
N PRO A 164 -2.71 -8.23 -16.26
CA PRO A 164 -1.50 -7.44 -16.05
C PRO A 164 -0.50 -8.11 -15.12
N THR A 165 0.75 -8.26 -15.57
CA THR A 165 1.81 -8.94 -14.80
C THR A 165 2.22 -8.18 -13.54
N GLU A 166 1.97 -6.87 -13.49
CA GLU A 166 2.20 -5.99 -12.34
C GLU A 166 1.44 -6.46 -11.09
N LEU A 167 0.35 -7.21 -11.26
CA LEU A 167 -0.41 -7.83 -10.17
C LEU A 167 0.42 -8.85 -9.37
N VAL A 168 1.58 -9.28 -9.87
CA VAL A 168 2.59 -10.04 -9.09
C VAL A 168 3.02 -9.28 -7.82
N ALA A 169 2.79 -7.97 -7.72
CA ALA A 169 3.06 -7.21 -6.51
C ALA A 169 2.04 -7.50 -5.38
N LEU A 170 0.81 -7.93 -5.69
CA LEU A 170 -0.27 -8.06 -4.70
C LEU A 170 0.06 -8.95 -3.51
N PRO A 171 0.71 -10.13 -3.65
CA PRO A 171 1.03 -10.94 -2.48
C PRO A 171 1.98 -10.26 -1.48
N HIS A 172 2.68 -9.17 -1.85
CA HIS A 172 3.43 -8.37 -0.88
C HIS A 172 2.51 -7.70 0.14
N VAL A 173 1.40 -7.11 -0.33
CA VAL A 173 0.46 -6.37 0.53
C VAL A 173 -0.48 -7.31 1.30
N GLU A 174 -0.79 -8.49 0.72
CA GLU A 174 -1.70 -9.45 1.34
C GLU A 174 -1.04 -10.32 2.41
N SER A 175 0.09 -10.95 2.08
CA SER A 175 0.75 -11.95 2.95
C SER A 175 2.24 -11.73 3.14
N SER A 176 2.80 -10.69 2.50
CA SER A 176 4.25 -10.55 2.32
C SER A 176 4.86 -11.81 1.71
N PHE A 177 4.21 -12.40 0.69
CA PHE A 177 4.65 -13.64 0.04
C PHE A 177 4.82 -14.83 0.99
N ASN A 178 4.02 -14.91 2.06
CA ASN A 178 4.01 -16.06 2.96
C ASN A 178 2.89 -17.03 2.57
N PRO A 179 3.19 -18.23 2.01
CA PRO A 179 2.17 -19.20 1.61
C PRO A 179 1.42 -19.78 2.80
N ASN A 180 1.98 -19.72 4.01
CA ASN A 180 1.35 -20.21 5.23
C ASN A 180 0.59 -19.11 5.99
N ALA A 181 0.45 -17.91 5.44
CA ALA A 181 -0.27 -16.82 6.08
C ALA A 181 -1.74 -17.21 6.31
N ARG A 182 -2.22 -17.00 7.54
CA ARG A 182 -3.63 -17.16 7.91
C ARG A 182 -4.10 -15.95 8.70
N SER A 183 -5.23 -15.37 8.31
CA SER A 183 -5.87 -14.27 9.03
C SER A 183 -6.84 -14.79 10.09
N HIS A 184 -7.15 -13.94 11.08
CA HIS A 184 -8.15 -14.25 12.10
C HIS A 184 -9.57 -14.47 11.53
N VAL A 185 -9.85 -13.93 10.35
CA VAL A 185 -11.16 -14.04 9.67
C VAL A 185 -11.17 -15.13 8.59
N GLY A 186 -10.15 -16.00 8.55
CA GLY A 186 -10.14 -17.19 7.70
C GLY A 186 -9.65 -16.97 6.26
N ALA A 187 -8.93 -15.88 6.00
CA ALA A 187 -8.17 -15.71 4.76
C ALA A 187 -6.84 -16.49 4.83
N SER A 188 -6.42 -17.12 3.74
CA SER A 188 -5.19 -17.93 3.72
C SER A 188 -4.37 -17.80 2.44
N GLY A 189 -3.09 -18.17 2.53
CA GLY A 189 -2.19 -18.27 1.38
C GLY A 189 -1.60 -16.94 0.93
N LEU A 190 -0.89 -16.99 -0.20
CA LEU A 190 -0.21 -15.84 -0.80
C LEU A 190 -1.16 -14.66 -1.06
N TRP A 191 -2.36 -14.96 -1.54
CA TRP A 191 -3.38 -14.00 -1.97
C TRP A 191 -4.39 -13.62 -0.88
N GLN A 192 -4.31 -14.25 0.31
CA GLN A 192 -5.31 -14.06 1.38
C GLN A 192 -6.76 -14.24 0.89
N PHE A 193 -7.03 -15.28 0.11
CA PHE A 193 -8.41 -15.62 -0.23
C PHE A 193 -9.15 -16.17 0.98
N THR A 194 -10.39 -15.73 1.16
CA THR A 194 -11.33 -16.35 2.11
C THR A 194 -11.87 -17.65 1.51
N ARG A 195 -12.36 -18.56 2.35
CA ARG A 195 -12.90 -19.86 1.89
C ARG A 195 -13.98 -19.70 0.81
N SER A 196 -14.88 -18.74 0.96
CA SER A 196 -15.96 -18.49 -0.01
C SER A 196 -15.44 -17.97 -1.36
N THR A 197 -14.40 -17.13 -1.35
CA THR A 197 -13.74 -16.66 -2.57
C THR A 197 -12.95 -17.78 -3.24
N GLY A 198 -12.21 -18.57 -2.47
CA GLY A 198 -11.46 -19.73 -2.98
C GLY A 198 -12.37 -20.73 -3.68
N GLN A 199 -13.52 -21.08 -3.08
CA GLN A 199 -14.49 -22.00 -3.70
C GLN A 199 -15.08 -21.50 -5.02
N ARG A 200 -15.07 -20.18 -5.25
CA ARG A 200 -15.65 -19.57 -6.45
C ARG A 200 -14.65 -19.46 -7.60
N TYR A 201 -13.37 -19.26 -7.28
CA TYR A 201 -12.35 -18.87 -8.27
C TYR A 201 -11.13 -19.79 -8.32
N MET A 202 -11.02 -20.77 -7.41
CA MET A 202 -9.93 -21.74 -7.37
C MET A 202 -10.47 -23.17 -7.38
N GLN A 203 -9.69 -24.10 -7.91
CA GLN A 203 -9.94 -25.52 -7.68
C GLN A 203 -9.34 -25.90 -6.32
N ILE A 204 -10.19 -26.00 -5.30
CA ILE A 204 -9.76 -26.47 -3.98
C ILE A 204 -9.77 -28.00 -4.01
N GLU A 205 -8.67 -28.61 -4.43
CA GLU A 205 -8.46 -30.05 -4.29
C GLU A 205 -7.56 -30.36 -3.08
N HIS A 206 -7.85 -31.47 -2.41
CA HIS A 206 -7.34 -31.78 -1.05
C HIS A 206 -5.83 -32.11 -0.98
N VAL A 207 -5.07 -31.93 -2.06
CA VAL A 207 -3.68 -32.39 -2.17
C VAL A 207 -2.73 -31.36 -2.80
N VAL A 208 -3.20 -30.46 -3.68
CA VAL A 208 -2.41 -29.36 -4.25
C VAL A 208 -3.36 -28.22 -4.61
N ASP A 209 -3.08 -26.99 -4.17
CA ASP A 209 -3.76 -25.79 -4.65
C ASP A 209 -3.07 -25.35 -5.96
N GLU A 210 -3.72 -25.57 -7.11
CA GLU A 210 -3.38 -24.91 -8.40
C GLU A 210 -4.28 -23.68 -8.65
#